data_AF-A0A2M6YJ01-F1
#
_entry.id   AF-A0A2M6YJ01-F1
#
_cell.length_a   1.000
_cell.length_b   1.000
_cell.length_c   1.000
_cell.angle_alpha   90.00
_cell.angle_beta   90.00
_cell.angle_gamma   90.00
#
_symmetry.space_group_name_H-M   'P 1'
#
loop_
_entity.id
_entity.type
_entity.pdbx_description
1 polymer ?
#
loop_
_entity_poly.entity_id
_entity_poly.type
_entity_poly.pdbx_seq_one_letter_code
_entity_poly.pdbx_strand_id
1 'polypeptide(L)'
;PTQALPQSIAALVDLESLEYLKDSFIDEDLRERFSDLLLQVAFKDQGSGYIYLLFEHKSYREPRIALHLPRYMVKIWDACVKQDRLLPVIVPLVFHHGRDSMREGCAFADLFRVPDDLSRFLPAFDYKVGNEGCKKACNKDCNKPGKTF
;
A
#
# COMPACT_ATOMS: atom_id res chain seq x y z
N PRO A 1 -8.91 17.33 0.52
CA PRO A 1 -8.56 15.89 0.49
C PRO A 1 -7.45 15.51 -0.51
N THR A 2 -7.27 16.27 -1.59
CA THR A 2 -6.36 15.96 -2.72
C THR A 2 -4.85 16.15 -2.46
N GLN A 3 -4.46 16.69 -1.29
CA GLN A 3 -3.06 17.07 -1.00
C GLN A 3 -2.20 15.95 -0.37
N ALA A 4 -2.74 14.73 -0.22
CA ALA A 4 -2.09 13.65 0.55
C ALA A 4 -1.58 12.47 -0.29
N LEU A 5 -2.00 12.31 -1.55
CA LEU A 5 -1.50 11.19 -2.38
C LEU A 5 -0.11 11.50 -2.95
N PRO A 6 0.83 10.53 -2.95
CA PRO A 6 2.11 10.69 -3.64
C PRO A 6 1.91 11.02 -5.12
N GLN A 7 2.69 11.97 -5.65
CA GLN A 7 2.55 12.46 -7.03
C GLN A 7 2.62 11.32 -8.07
N SER A 8 3.44 10.29 -7.83
CA SER A 8 3.54 9.11 -8.69
C SER A 8 2.23 8.33 -8.79
N ILE A 9 1.42 8.30 -7.73
CA ILE A 9 0.11 7.63 -7.73
C ILE A 9 -0.96 8.56 -8.29
N ALA A 10 -0.95 9.84 -7.90
CA ALA A 10 -1.87 10.85 -8.44
C ALA A 10 -1.77 10.97 -9.98
N ALA A 11 -0.60 10.71 -10.55
CA ALA A 11 -0.41 10.68 -12.01
C ALA A 11 -1.14 9.51 -12.69
N LEU A 12 -1.35 8.39 -12.00
CA LEU A 12 -1.90 7.13 -12.54
C LEU A 12 -3.42 6.99 -12.38
N VAL A 13 -4.04 7.85 -11.56
CA VAL A 13 -5.47 7.77 -11.22
C VAL A 13 -6.25 8.98 -11.69
N ASP A 14 -7.55 8.80 -11.89
CA ASP A 14 -8.51 9.89 -11.98
C ASP A 14 -8.95 10.32 -10.58
N LEU A 15 -8.48 11.48 -10.13
CA LEU A 15 -8.74 12.00 -8.79
C LEU A 15 -10.22 12.39 -8.58
N GLU A 16 -10.97 12.66 -9.64
CA GLU A 16 -12.39 12.99 -9.55
C GLU A 16 -13.25 11.74 -9.30
N SER A 17 -12.70 10.56 -9.62
CA SER A 17 -13.35 9.25 -9.40
C SER A 17 -13.15 8.65 -8.00
N LEU A 18 -12.44 9.35 -7.11
CA LEU A 18 -12.11 8.83 -5.78
C LEU A 18 -13.36 8.70 -4.90
N GLU A 19 -13.70 7.46 -4.56
CA GLU A 19 -14.85 7.14 -3.71
C GLU A 19 -14.42 6.39 -2.45
N TYR A 20 -14.87 6.86 -1.29
CA TYR A 20 -14.70 6.17 -0.01
C TYR A 20 -15.57 4.91 0.02
N LEU A 21 -14.96 3.74 0.10
CA LEU A 21 -15.70 2.52 0.38
C LEU A 21 -15.93 2.42 1.88
N LYS A 22 -17.19 2.60 2.30
CA LYS A 22 -17.58 2.51 3.71
C LYS A 22 -17.27 1.14 4.30
N ASP A 23 -17.11 1.16 5.62
CA ASP A 23 -16.51 0.14 6.49
C ASP A 23 -17.00 -1.29 6.25
N SER A 24 -18.12 -1.52 5.56
CA SER A 24 -18.73 -2.82 5.27
C SER A 24 -17.87 -3.81 4.47
N PHE A 25 -16.81 -3.36 3.79
CA PHE A 25 -15.94 -4.26 3.03
C PHE A 25 -14.83 -4.91 3.87
N ILE A 26 -14.46 -4.27 4.99
CA ILE A 26 -13.35 -4.70 5.84
C ILE A 26 -13.93 -5.32 7.11
N ASP A 27 -13.62 -6.60 7.29
CA ASP A 27 -13.94 -7.47 8.43
C ASP A 27 -13.79 -6.75 9.79
N GLU A 28 -14.70 -7.01 10.73
CA GLU A 28 -14.77 -6.34 12.04
C GLU A 28 -13.49 -6.55 12.86
N ASP A 29 -12.88 -7.74 12.74
CA ASP A 29 -11.58 -8.09 13.35
C ASP A 29 -10.39 -7.24 12.86
N LEU A 30 -10.50 -6.62 11.68
CA LEU A 30 -9.49 -5.71 11.16
C LEU A 30 -9.73 -4.26 11.59
N ARG A 31 -11.01 -3.87 11.73
CA ARG A 31 -11.41 -2.51 12.12
C ARG A 31 -10.92 -2.15 13.51
N GLU A 32 -10.89 -3.11 14.44
CA GLU A 32 -10.47 -2.84 15.82
C GLU A 32 -8.98 -2.49 15.95
N ARG A 33 -8.16 -2.86 14.96
CA ARG A 33 -6.70 -2.78 15.10
C ARG A 33 -6.04 -1.70 14.26
N PHE A 34 -6.70 -1.22 13.20
CA PHE A 34 -6.15 -0.20 12.30
C PHE A 34 -7.26 0.72 11.76
N SER A 35 -6.99 2.03 11.71
CA SER A 35 -7.93 3.03 11.18
C SER A 35 -7.82 3.13 9.67
N ASP A 36 -7.98 2.01 9.00
CA ASP A 36 -7.68 1.89 7.57
C ASP A 36 -8.69 2.60 6.68
N LEU A 37 -8.24 2.95 5.48
CA LEU A 37 -9.07 3.56 4.45
C LEU A 37 -9.00 2.78 3.14
N LEU A 38 -10.15 2.37 2.61
CA LEU A 38 -10.24 1.81 1.26
C LEU A 38 -10.96 2.79 0.33
N LEU A 39 -10.26 3.20 -0.72
CA LEU A 39 -10.80 4.10 -1.75
C LEU A 39 -10.92 3.33 -3.07
N GLN A 40 -12.08 3.42 -3.71
CA GLN A 40 -12.24 3.06 -5.11
C GLN A 40 -11.77 4.20 -5.99
N VAL A 41 -11.11 3.86 -7.10
CA VAL A 41 -10.62 4.84 -8.06
C VAL A 41 -10.56 4.24 -9.46
N ALA A 42 -10.75 5.07 -10.49
CA ALA A 42 -10.41 4.72 -11.86
C ALA A 42 -8.92 4.96 -12.11
N PHE A 43 -8.24 3.97 -12.68
CA PHE A 43 -6.89 4.12 -13.22
C PHE A 43 -6.97 4.61 -14.67
N LYS A 44 -6.07 5.51 -15.04
CA LYS A 44 -5.97 5.99 -16.42
C LYS A 44 -5.71 4.79 -17.34
N ASP A 45 -6.65 4.55 -18.24
CA ASP A 45 -6.60 3.51 -19.29
C ASP A 45 -6.71 2.04 -18.83
N GLN A 46 -7.03 1.75 -17.56
CA GLN A 46 -7.01 0.36 -17.03
C GLN A 46 -8.24 -0.06 -16.21
N GLY A 47 -9.32 0.74 -16.24
CA GLY A 47 -10.53 0.46 -15.47
C GLY A 47 -10.40 0.86 -14.01
N SER A 48 -11.24 0.29 -13.13
CA SER A 48 -11.27 0.65 -11.70
C SER A 48 -10.49 -0.32 -10.82
N GLY A 49 -9.94 0.19 -9.73
CA GLY A 49 -9.44 -0.63 -8.62
C GLY A 49 -9.37 0.18 -7.33
N TYR A 50 -8.39 -0.12 -6.49
CA TYR A 50 -8.36 0.37 -5.12
C TYR A 50 -7.05 1.05 -4.73
N ILE A 51 -7.18 2.09 -3.91
CA ILE A 51 -6.12 2.62 -3.07
C ILE A 51 -6.44 2.22 -1.64
N TYR A 52 -5.53 1.49 -1.00
CA TYR A 52 -5.66 1.07 0.39
C TYR A 52 -4.68 1.87 1.25
N LEU A 53 -5.18 2.69 2.17
CA LEU A 53 -4.36 3.42 3.14
C LEU A 53 -4.35 2.68 4.47
N LEU A 54 -3.15 2.28 4.88
CA LEU A 54 -2.88 1.74 6.20
C LEU A 54 -2.31 2.85 7.08
N PHE A 55 -3.01 3.19 8.16
CA PHE A 55 -2.56 4.20 9.12
C PHE A 55 -1.89 3.53 10.31
N GLU A 56 -0.59 3.79 10.47
CA GLU A 56 0.19 3.32 11.61
C GLU A 56 0.17 4.35 12.74
N HIS A 57 -0.50 3.99 13.84
CA HIS A 57 -0.66 4.84 15.02
C HIS A 57 0.51 4.76 16.00
N LYS A 58 1.38 3.75 15.88
CA LYS A 58 2.52 3.61 16.77
C LYS A 58 3.57 4.68 16.45
N SER A 59 4.01 5.38 17.49
CA SER A 59 5.09 6.36 17.40
C SER A 59 6.48 5.74 17.21
N TYR A 60 6.60 4.42 17.40
CA TYR A 60 7.83 3.65 17.18
C TYR A 60 7.79 2.89 15.86
N ARG A 61 8.95 2.65 15.25
CA ARG A 61 9.05 1.82 14.04
C ARG A 61 8.58 0.40 14.33
N GLU A 62 7.60 -0.08 13.58
CA GLU A 62 7.25 -1.49 13.49
C GLU A 62 7.72 -2.03 12.12
N PRO A 63 8.91 -2.66 12.03
CA PRO A 63 9.45 -3.16 10.76
C PRO A 63 8.54 -4.19 10.05
N ARG A 64 7.56 -4.72 10.77
CA ARG A 64 6.61 -5.71 10.30
C ARG A 64 5.34 -5.10 9.70
N ILE A 65 5.23 -3.78 9.63
CA ILE A 65 4.02 -3.12 9.07
C ILE A 65 3.73 -3.58 7.64
N ALA A 66 4.76 -3.82 6.84
CA ALA A 66 4.61 -4.36 5.49
C ALA A 66 4.00 -5.78 5.47
N LEU A 67 4.15 -6.60 6.53
CA LEU A 67 3.47 -7.91 6.65
C LEU A 67 1.96 -7.79 6.78
N HIS A 68 1.45 -6.64 7.18
CA HIS A 68 0.01 -6.41 7.25
C HIS A 68 -0.57 -6.26 5.85
N LEU A 69 0.11 -5.55 4.94
CA LEU A 69 -0.36 -5.27 3.58
C LEU A 69 -0.95 -6.49 2.83
N PRO A 70 -0.25 -7.63 2.67
CA PRO A 70 -0.80 -8.75 1.92
C PRO A 70 -2.02 -9.36 2.61
N ARG A 71 -2.10 -9.34 3.96
CA ARG A 71 -3.27 -9.82 4.71
C ARG A 71 -4.53 -9.02 4.35
N TYR A 72 -4.39 -7.71 4.22
CA TYR A 72 -5.49 -6.81 3.84
C TYR A 72 -5.86 -6.95 2.37
N MET A 73 -4.86 -7.00 1.48
CA MET A 73 -5.08 -7.18 0.06
C MET A 73 -5.86 -8.46 -0.23
N VAL A 74 -5.48 -9.59 0.39
CA VAL A 74 -6.20 -10.86 0.27
C VAL A 74 -7.65 -10.73 0.76
N LYS A 75 -7.90 -10.07 1.89
CA LYS A 75 -9.27 -9.89 2.38
C LYS A 75 -10.13 -9.02 1.44
N ILE A 76 -9.57 -7.98 0.84
CA ILE A 76 -10.26 -7.16 -0.17
C ILE A 76 -10.57 -8.02 -1.41
N TRP A 77 -9.60 -8.78 -1.89
CA TRP A 77 -9.77 -9.69 -3.01
C TRP A 77 -10.81 -10.78 -2.73
N ASP A 78 -10.81 -11.40 -1.55
CA ASP A 78 -11.82 -12.37 -1.15
C ASP A 78 -13.22 -11.78 -1.19
N ALA A 79 -13.39 -10.53 -0.74
CA ALA A 79 -14.67 -9.83 -0.81
C ALA A 79 -15.09 -9.52 -2.25
N CYS A 80 -14.15 -9.22 -3.17
CA CYS A 80 -14.44 -9.11 -4.60
C CYS A 80 -14.87 -10.46 -5.21
N VAL A 81 -14.16 -11.54 -4.88
CA VAL A 81 -14.48 -12.89 -5.37
C VAL A 81 -15.86 -13.34 -4.89
N LYS A 82 -16.24 -13.05 -3.64
CA LYS A 82 -17.60 -13.31 -3.10
C LYS A 82 -18.71 -12.57 -3.84
N GLN A 83 -18.37 -11.54 -4.61
CA GLN A 83 -19.29 -10.77 -5.45
C GLN A 83 -19.14 -11.10 -6.95
N ASP A 84 -18.46 -12.21 -7.28
CA ASP A 84 -18.15 -12.64 -8.65
C ASP A 84 -17.39 -11.58 -9.48
N ARG A 85 -16.56 -10.77 -8.81
CA ARG A 85 -15.71 -9.76 -9.45
C ARG A 85 -14.29 -10.30 -9.66
N LEU A 86 -13.67 -9.90 -10.77
CA LEU A 86 -12.23 -10.10 -10.99
C LEU A 86 -11.42 -9.40 -9.90
N LEU A 87 -10.18 -9.86 -9.69
CA LEU A 87 -9.27 -9.26 -8.72
C LEU A 87 -8.81 -7.88 -9.19
N PRO A 88 -9.22 -6.78 -8.51
CA PRO A 88 -8.75 -5.45 -8.87
C PRO A 88 -7.30 -5.23 -8.44
N VAL A 89 -6.64 -4.30 -9.14
CA VAL A 89 -5.38 -3.73 -8.67
C VAL A 89 -5.63 -3.02 -7.34
N ILE A 90 -4.76 -3.27 -6.35
CA ILE A 90 -4.75 -2.56 -5.07
C ILE A 90 -3.39 -1.86 -4.95
N VAL A 91 -3.42 -0.54 -4.74
CA VAL A 91 -2.23 0.28 -4.46
C VAL A 91 -2.16 0.50 -2.95
N PRO A 92 -1.24 -0.19 -2.24
CA PRO A 92 -1.07 0.00 -0.80
C PRO A 92 -0.24 1.26 -0.50
N LEU A 93 -0.78 2.11 0.36
CA LEU A 93 -0.12 3.30 0.90
C LEU A 93 -0.08 3.18 2.43
N VAL A 94 1.09 3.42 3.01
CA VAL A 94 1.29 3.38 4.47
C VAL A 94 1.53 4.79 4.97
N PHE A 95 0.70 5.28 5.89
CA PHE A 95 0.87 6.56 6.56
C PHE A 95 1.39 6.33 7.97
N HIS A 96 2.46 7.02 8.34
CA HIS A 96 3.00 6.97 9.70
C HIS A 96 3.13 8.37 10.30
N HIS A 97 2.85 8.48 11.61
CA HIS A 97 2.96 9.75 12.35
C HIS A 97 4.34 9.98 13.01
N GLY A 98 5.28 9.04 12.88
CA GLY A 98 6.65 9.18 13.39
C GLY A 98 7.51 10.23 12.65
N ARG A 99 8.42 10.92 13.35
CA ARG A 99 9.37 11.88 12.75
C ARG A 99 10.51 11.20 11.97
N ASP A 100 10.71 9.90 12.18
CA ASP A 100 11.76 9.16 11.50
C ASP A 100 11.32 8.80 10.09
N SER A 101 12.01 9.35 9.08
CA SER A 101 11.80 8.94 7.68
C SER A 101 12.01 7.44 7.56
N MET A 102 10.94 6.67 7.35
CA MET A 102 11.06 5.26 6.99
C MET A 102 11.95 5.18 5.76
N ARG A 103 13.12 4.56 5.94
CA ARG A 103 14.19 4.46 4.92
C ARG A 103 14.20 3.10 4.24
N GLU A 104 13.31 2.19 4.65
CA GLU A 104 13.37 0.80 4.27
C GLU A 104 12.27 0.47 3.26
N GLY A 105 12.74 -0.04 2.12
CA GLY A 105 12.05 -0.84 1.11
C GLY A 105 10.63 -0.46 0.77
N CYS A 106 10.42 0.22 -0.35
CA CYS A 106 9.08 0.36 -0.94
C CYS A 106 8.58 -0.94 -1.60
N ALA A 107 9.30 -2.06 -1.50
CA ALA A 107 8.90 -3.35 -2.03
C ALA A 107 8.69 -4.37 -0.89
N PHE A 108 7.63 -5.17 -0.98
CA PHE A 108 7.37 -6.21 0.03
C PHE A 108 8.47 -7.27 0.11
N ALA A 109 9.12 -7.55 -1.02
CA ALA A 109 10.23 -8.49 -1.11
C ALA A 109 11.44 -8.11 -0.22
N ASP A 110 11.59 -6.83 0.15
CA ASP A 110 12.69 -6.35 1.00
C ASP A 110 12.64 -6.92 2.44
N LEU A 111 11.51 -7.51 2.85
CA LEU A 111 11.37 -8.21 4.14
C LEU A 111 12.14 -9.54 4.18
N PHE A 112 12.52 -10.07 3.03
CA PHE A 112 13.09 -11.42 2.92
C PHE A 112 14.59 -11.35 2.68
N ARG A 113 15.33 -12.21 3.37
CA ARG A 113 16.74 -12.48 3.08
C ARG A 113 16.82 -13.86 2.44
N VAL A 114 16.77 -13.92 1.12
CA VAL A 114 16.76 -15.17 0.35
C VAL A 114 17.78 -15.12 -0.79
N PRO A 115 18.31 -16.26 -1.24
CA PRO A 115 19.10 -16.34 -2.47
C PRO A 115 18.30 -15.86 -3.69
N ASP A 116 19.00 -15.30 -4.68
CA ASP A 116 18.39 -14.73 -5.90
C ASP A 116 17.47 -15.71 -6.62
N ASP A 117 17.85 -17.00 -6.69
CA ASP A 117 17.06 -18.06 -7.33
C ASP A 117 15.68 -18.29 -6.69
N LEU A 118 15.50 -17.89 -5.41
CA LEU A 118 14.25 -18.03 -4.68
C LEU A 118 13.36 -16.76 -4.73
N SER A 119 13.88 -15.64 -5.25
CA SER A 119 13.15 -14.36 -5.30
C SER A 119 11.81 -14.45 -6.05
N ARG A 120 11.73 -15.32 -7.07
CA ARG A 120 10.52 -15.55 -7.87
C ARG A 120 9.33 -16.13 -7.11
N PHE A 121 9.55 -16.65 -5.90
CA PHE A 121 8.51 -17.20 -5.04
C PHE A 121 7.99 -16.18 -4.01
N LEU A 122 8.56 -14.99 -3.97
CA LEU A 122 8.12 -13.92 -3.08
C LEU A 122 6.95 -13.14 -3.71
N PRO A 123 6.01 -12.63 -2.90
CA PRO A 123 5.03 -11.67 -3.38
C PRO A 123 5.72 -10.41 -3.92
N ALA A 124 5.46 -10.08 -5.18
CA ALA A 124 6.06 -8.95 -5.87
C ALA A 124 5.06 -7.80 -5.95
N PHE A 125 5.13 -6.87 -5.01
CA PHE A 125 4.42 -5.61 -5.07
C PHE A 125 5.17 -4.50 -4.33
N ASP A 126 4.92 -3.28 -4.79
CA ASP A 126 5.39 -2.06 -4.16
C ASP A 126 4.31 -1.45 -3.27
N TYR A 127 4.76 -0.74 -2.23
CA TYR A 127 3.93 0.13 -1.40
C TYR A 127 4.63 1.46 -1.22
N LYS A 128 3.86 2.54 -1.03
CA LYS A 128 4.44 3.88 -0.78
C LYS A 128 4.20 4.30 0.66
N VAL A 129 5.22 4.91 1.24
CA VAL A 129 5.15 5.47 2.59
C VAL A 129 4.94 6.97 2.48
N GLY A 130 3.88 7.48 3.12
CA GLY A 130 3.58 8.90 3.25
C GLY A 130 3.74 9.36 4.70
N ASN A 131 4.18 10.61 4.88
CA ASN A 131 4.19 11.26 6.18
C ASN A 131 3.29 12.48 6.11
N GLU A 132 2.50 12.70 7.15
CA GLU A 132 1.78 13.95 7.36
C GLU A 132 2.78 15.07 7.65
N GLY A 133 3.36 15.66 6.59
CA GLY A 133 4.29 16.79 6.70
C GLY A 133 5.54 16.73 5.79
N CYS A 134 5.78 15.66 5.03
CA CYS A 134 6.99 15.59 4.19
C CYS A 134 6.68 15.97 2.73
N LYS A 135 7.12 17.16 2.30
CA LYS A 135 7.05 17.64 0.90
C LYS A 135 8.05 16.97 -0.05
N LYS A 136 8.69 15.87 0.35
CA LYS A 136 9.70 15.18 -0.47
C LYS A 136 9.23 13.76 -0.76
N ALA A 137 8.82 13.55 -2.01
CA ALA A 137 8.59 12.22 -2.55
C ALA A 137 9.87 11.38 -2.39
N CYS A 138 9.72 10.11 -2.02
CA CYS A 138 10.78 9.12 -2.17
C CYS A 138 11.06 8.98 -3.67
N ASN A 139 11.95 9.82 -4.19
CA ASN A 139 12.35 9.85 -5.59
C ASN A 139 13.71 9.16 -5.70
N LYS A 140 13.69 7.82 -5.78
CA LYS A 140 14.77 7.05 -6.38
C LYS A 140 14.19 5.82 -7.06
N ASP A 141 14.68 5.58 -8.27
CA ASP A 141 14.50 4.36 -9.02
C ASP A 141 14.81 3.14 -8.12
N CYS A 142 13.76 2.46 -7.66
CA CYS A 142 13.84 1.16 -7.01
C CYS A 142 14.09 0.10 -8.08
N ASN A 143 15.22 0.20 -8.78
CA ASN A 143 15.71 -0.88 -9.62
C ASN A 143 17.24 -0.88 -9.68
N LYS A 144 17.88 -1.11 -8.52
CA LYS A 144 19.20 -1.73 -8.46
C LYS A 144 19.25 -2.67 -7.26
N PRO A 145 19.62 -3.95 -7.42
CA PRO A 145 19.97 -4.80 -6.30
C PRO A 145 21.20 -4.19 -5.63
N GLY A 146 20.97 -3.56 -4.47
CA GLY A 146 22.02 -3.01 -3.64
C GLY A 146 22.81 -4.14 -3.01
N LYS A 147 23.83 -4.64 -3.72
CA LYS A 147 25.00 -5.25 -3.07
C LYS A 147 25.52 -4.26 -2.03
N THR A 148 25.66 -4.69 -0.78
CA THR A 148 26.85 -4.44 0.05
C THR A 148 26.75 -5.12 1.41
N PHE A 149 27.69 -6.05 1.62
CA PHE A 149 28.25 -6.66 2.84
C PHE A 149 27.35 -7.50 3.76
#